data_AF-A0A660DXI3-F1
#
_entry.id   AF-A0A660DXI3-F1
#
_cell.length_a   1.000
_cell.length_b   1.000
_cell.length_c   1.000
_cell.angle_alpha   90.00
_cell.angle_beta   90.00
_cell.angle_gamma   90.00
#
_symmetry.space_group_name_H-M   'P 1'
#
loop_
_entity.id
_entity.type
_entity.pdbx_description
1 polymer ?
#
loop_
_entity_poly.entity_id
_entity_poly.type
_entity_poly.pdbx_seq_one_letter_code
_entity_poly.pdbx_strand_id
1 'polypeptide(L)' 'MGYVLDLRQQVGHQPLVVVGAALLATNAVGQLLLVKRTDNQCWGLPAGSTEPGETTEQTAQRELREETGLTVAKVQLV' A
#
# COMPACT_ATOMS: atom_id res chain seq x y z
N MET A 1 10.70 -6.95 -7.13
CA MET A 1 9.95 -7.54 -8.26
C MET A 1 8.60 -7.94 -7.69
N GLY A 2 7.53 -7.38 -8.23
CA GLY A 2 6.15 -7.57 -7.79
C GLY A 2 5.26 -7.53 -9.03
N TYR A 3 4.06 -8.10 -8.93
CA TYR A 3 3.23 -8.44 -10.10
C TYR A 3 3.03 -7.28 -11.09
N VAL A 4 2.77 -6.07 -10.60
CA VAL A 4 2.54 -4.89 -11.45
C VAL A 4 3.80 -4.48 -12.22
N LEU A 5 4.98 -4.61 -11.62
CA LEU A 5 6.25 -4.30 -12.30
C LEU A 5 6.55 -5.32 -13.39
N ASP A 6 6.24 -6.60 -13.16
CA ASP A 6 6.41 -7.66 -14.15
C ASP A 6 5.45 -7.47 -15.34
N LEU A 7 4.20 -7.05 -15.08
CA LEU A 7 3.27 -6.64 -16.12
C LEU A 7 3.79 -5.44 -16.92
N ARG A 8 4.33 -4.42 -16.24
CA ARG A 8 4.87 -3.22 -16.89
C ARG A 8 5.96 -3.55 -17.91
N GLN A 9 6.79 -4.56 -17.64
CA GLN A 9 7.82 -5.02 -18.59
C GLN A 9 7.22 -5.63 -19.86
N GLN A 10 6.04 -6.25 -19.77
CA GLN A 10 5.40 -6.93 -20.91
C GLN A 10 4.54 -5.98 -21.76
N VAL A 11 3.81 -5.05 -21.13
CA VAL A 11 2.84 -4.18 -21.84
C VAL A 11 3.38 -2.81 -22.24
N GLY A 12 4.65 -2.51 -21.95
CA GLY A 12 5.29 -1.25 -22.31
C GLY A 12 4.63 -0.06 -21.61
N HIS A 13 4.19 0.96 -22.36
CA HIS A 13 3.52 2.16 -21.81
C HIS A 13 1.99 2.09 -21.82
N GLN A 14 1.41 0.94 -22.18
CA GLN A 14 -0.05 0.83 -22.20
C GLN A 14 -0.63 1.06 -20.79
N PRO A 15 -1.82 1.69 -20.69
CA PRO A 15 -2.50 1.86 -19.41
C PRO A 15 -2.73 0.51 -18.72
N LEU A 16 -2.56 0.49 -17.39
CA LEU A 16 -2.84 -0.67 -16.55
C LEU A 16 -3.91 -0.31 -15.52
N VAL A 17 -4.91 -1.18 -15.37
CA VAL A 17 -5.82 -1.13 -14.22
C VAL A 17 -5.14 -1.86 -13.08
N VAL A 18 -4.78 -1.14 -12.02
CA VAL A 18 -4.09 -1.69 -10.85
C VAL A 18 -5.00 -1.59 -9.65
N VAL A 19 -5.21 -2.72 -8.99
CA VAL A 19 -5.87 -2.78 -7.69
C VAL A 19 -4.82 -2.50 -6.62
N GLY A 20 -5.17 -1.70 -5.63
CA GLY A 20 -4.32 -1.41 -4.49
C GLY A 20 -5.14 -1.15 -3.23
N ALA A 21 -4.44 -1.10 -2.10
CA ALA A 21 -5.02 -0.79 -0.80
C ALA A 21 -4.22 0.34 -0.14
N ALA A 22 -4.91 1.17 0.63
CA ALA A 22 -4.32 2.21 1.47
C ALA A 22 -4.85 2.05 2.90
N LEU A 23 -4.01 2.36 3.89
CA LEU A 23 -4.33 2.14 5.30
C LEU A 23 -4.38 3.47 6.06
N LEU A 24 -5.49 3.69 6.77
CA LEU A 24 -5.65 4.80 7.69
C LEU A 24 -5.44 4.29 9.12
N ALA A 25 -4.35 4.71 9.77
CA ALA A 25 -4.04 4.36 11.14
C ALA A 25 -3.91 5.60 12.02
N THR A 26 -4.57 5.59 13.18
CA THR A 26 -4.47 6.65 14.18
C THR A 26 -3.87 6.13 15.47
N ASN A 27 -3.08 6.97 16.15
CA ASN A 27 -2.65 6.68 17.52
C ASN A 27 -3.73 7.04 18.55
N ALA A 28 -3.46 6.80 19.84
CA ALA A 28 -4.41 7.04 20.94
C ALA A 28 -4.84 8.50 21.12
N VAL A 29 -4.07 9.46 20.57
CA VAL A 29 -4.38 10.89 20.62
C VAL A 29 -4.98 11.41 19.29
N GLY A 30 -5.35 10.50 18.38
CA GLY A 30 -6.04 10.84 17.13
C GLY A 30 -5.14 11.37 16.02
N GLN A 31 -3.82 11.26 16.13
CA GLN A 31 -2.91 11.63 15.04
C GLN A 31 -2.85 10.53 13.99
N LEU A 32 -2.85 10.94 12.72
CA LEU A 32 -2.79 10.04 11.56
C LEU A 32 -1.33 9.67 11.23
N LEU A 33 -1.08 8.39 10.99
CA LEU A 33 0.17 7.90 10.43
C LEU A 33 0.25 8.24 8.94
N LEU A 34 1.34 8.90 8.55
CA LEU A 34 1.67 9.18 7.16
C LEU A 34 3.10 8.71 6.87
N VAL A 35 3.34 8.32 5.62
CA VAL A 35 4.67 8.02 5.08
C VAL A 35 5.10 9.12 4.14
N LYS A 36 6.37 9.52 4.22
CA LYS A 36 6.96 10.45 3.25
C LYS A 36 7.61 9.63 2.14
N ARG A 37 7.06 9.73 0.93
CA ARG A 37 7.54 8.96 -0.20
C ARG A 37 8.91 9.44 -0.65
N THR A 38 9.76 8.50 -1.06
CA THR A 38 11.11 8.80 -1.54
C THR A 38 11.11 9.37 -2.97
N ASP A 39 10.14 8.99 -3.80
CA ASP A 39 10.08 9.32 -5.23
C ASP A 39 9.67 10.78 -5.50
N ASN A 40 8.69 11.30 -4.76
CA ASN A 40 8.12 12.62 -4.99
C ASN A 40 8.14 13.52 -3.74
N GLN A 41 8.64 13.01 -2.61
CA GLN A 41 8.76 13.75 -1.34
C GLN A 41 7.42 14.21 -0.74
N CYS A 42 6.29 13.74 -1.26
CA CYS A 42 4.96 14.00 -0.72
C CYS A 42 4.65 13.06 0.45
N TRP A 43 3.81 13.54 1.37
CA TRP A 43 3.23 12.72 2.42
C TRP A 43 1.96 12.03 1.92
N GLY A 44 1.79 10.77 2.28
CA GLY A 44 0.61 9.97 1.94
C GLY A 44 0.33 8.90 2.97
N LEU A 45 -0.78 8.19 2.77
CA LEU A 45 -1.08 6.98 3.55
C LEU A 45 -0.12 5.85 3.16
N PRO A 46 0.21 4.94 4.09
CA PRO A 46 0.82 3.66 3.73
C PRO A 46 -0.07 2.94 2.72
N ALA A 47 0.48 2.60 1.55
CA ALA A 47 -0.33 2.08 0.44
C ALA A 47 0.52 1.43 -0.65
N GLY A 48 -0.06 0.45 -1.34
CA GLY A 48 0.58 -0.17 -2.49
C GLY A 48 -0.34 -1.09 -3.29
N SER A 49 0.24 -1.70 -4.31
CA SER A 49 -0.50 -2.58 -5.22
C SER A 49 -0.77 -3.94 -4.58
N THR A 50 -1.95 -4.49 -4.88
CA THR A 50 -2.32 -5.83 -4.46
C THR A 50 -1.52 -6.88 -5.25
N GLU A 51 -0.94 -7.84 -4.53
CA GLU A 51 -0.31 -9.00 -5.16
C GLU A 51 -1.35 -10.11 -5.41
N PRO A 52 -1.17 -10.98 -6.44
CA PRO A 52 -2.10 -12.05 -6.73
C PRO A 52 -2.34 -12.98 -5.53
N GLY A 53 -3.62 -13.13 -5.16
CA GLY A 53 -4.04 -13.98 -4.04
C GLY A 53 -4.18 -13.25 -2.70
N GLU A 54 -3.83 -11.96 -2.62
CA GLU A 54 -4.08 -11.16 -1.42
C GLU A 54 -5.53 -10.65 -1.35
N THR A 55 -6.08 -10.59 -0.15
CA THR A 55 -7.25 -9.74 0.15
C THR A 55 -6.81 -8.28 0.32
N THR A 56 -7.75 -7.35 0.24
CA THR A 56 -7.48 -5.92 0.48
C THR A 56 -6.83 -5.66 1.84
N GLU A 57 -7.28 -6.37 2.89
CA GLU A 57 -6.70 -6.29 4.23
C GLU A 57 -5.27 -6.82 4.28
N GLN A 58 -4.99 -7.94 3.59
CA GLN A 58 -3.65 -8.51 3.53
C GLN A 58 -2.68 -7.57 2.82
N THR A 59 -3.08 -6.99 1.68
CA THR A 59 -2.29 -5.95 1.00
C THR A 59 -2.02 -4.78 1.92
N ALA A 60 -3.05 -4.21 2.58
CA ALA A 60 -2.88 -3.07 3.46
C ALA A 60 -1.96 -3.34 4.66
N GLN A 61 -2.04 -4.53 5.26
CA GLN A 61 -1.17 -4.95 6.36
C GLN A 61 0.28 -5.16 5.91
N ARG A 62 0.49 -5.77 4.73
CA ARG A 62 1.83 -5.96 4.16
C ARG A 62 2.49 -4.61 3.90
N GLU A 63 1.81 -3.71 3.21
CA GLU A 63 2.33 -2.38 2.86
C GLU A 63 2.64 -1.56 4.12
N LEU A 64 1.76 -1.58 5.13
CA LEU A 64 2.05 -0.93 6.41
C LEU A 64 3.36 -1.44 7.02
N ARG A 65 3.57 -2.76 7.01
CA ARG A 65 4.78 -3.38 7.57
C ARG A 65 6.01 -3.02 6.75
N GLU A 66 5.94 -3.07 5.43
CA GLU A 66 7.07 -2.80 4.54
C GLU A 66 7.52 -1.33 4.62
N GLU A 67 6.58 -0.39 4.65
CA GLU A 67 6.91 1.04 4.61
C GLU A 67 7.21 1.64 5.99
N THR A 68 6.68 1.06 7.07
CA THR A 68 6.78 1.64 8.43
C THR A 68 7.37 0.72 9.49
N GLY A 69 7.46 -0.58 9.21
CA GLY A 69 7.83 -1.61 10.19
C GLY A 69 6.74 -1.96 11.20
N LEU A 70 5.57 -1.31 11.15
CA LEU A 70 4.47 -1.52 12.08
C LEU A 70 3.57 -2.69 11.67
N THR A 71 2.89 -3.30 12.64
CA THR A 71 1.89 -4.34 12.41
C THR A 71 0.61 -4.03 13.17
N VAL A 72 -0.53 -4.48 12.64
CA VAL A 72 -1.84 -4.30 13.26
C VAL A 72 -2.60 -5.62 13.29
N ALA A 73 -3.27 -5.90 14.41
CA ALA A 73 -4.00 -7.16 14.60
C ALA A 73 -5.34 -7.19 13.87
N LYS A 74 -5.94 -6.02 13.61
CA LYS A 74 -7.24 -5.89 12.94
C LYS A 74 -7.21 -4.72 11.97
N VAL A 75 -7.87 -4.93 10.84
CA VAL A 75 -8.17 -3.93 9.81
C VAL A 75 -9.65 -4.04 9.50
N GLN A 76 -10.25 -2.92 9.15
CA GLN A 76 -11.65 -2.85 8.75
C GLN A 76 -11.70 -2.17 7.39
N LEU A 77 -12.44 -2.77 6.45
CA LEU A 77 -12.75 -2.15 5.17
C LEU A 77 -13.79 -1.05 5.37
N VAL A 78 -13.58 0.07 4.68
CA VAL A 78 -14.44 1.26 4.67
C VAL A 78 -15.10 1.39 3.32
#